data_AF-A0A821PAA7-F1
#
_entry.id   AF-A0A821PAA7-F1
#
_cell.length_a   1.000
_cell.length_b   1.000
_cell.length_c   1.000
_cell.angle_alpha   90.00
_cell.angle_beta   90.00
_cell.angle_gamma   90.00
#
_symmetry.space_group_name_H-M   'P 1'
#
loop_
_entity.id
_entity.type
_entity.pdbx_description
1 polymer ?
#
loop_
_entity_poly.entity_id
_entity_poly.type
_entity_poly.pdbx_seq_one_letter_code
_entity_poly.pdbx_strand_id
1 'polypeptide(L)'
;MDLRKTLTVLFEGHGMRLKGIYFVTTSKVIDTLIGILKQVLKPKIIKRIKVFKTWEEIYDLIGREIIPADFGGYEKTEKEIHDDWIEALGDEGFKKYFQDISSASTVESSRPNLMFSEEYAGLPGTFRLLSVD
;
A
#
# COMPACT_ATOMS: atom_id res chain seq x y z
N MET A 1 -12.00 13.20 -4.17
CA MET A 1 -11.90 11.77 -3.80
C MET A 1 -12.16 11.67 -2.31
N ASP A 2 -13.13 10.87 -1.87
CA ASP A 2 -13.42 10.67 -0.45
C ASP A 2 -12.22 9.99 0.24
N LEU A 3 -11.80 10.47 1.42
CA LEU A 3 -10.65 9.97 2.18
C LEU A 3 -10.72 8.43 2.35
N ARG A 4 -11.92 7.90 2.62
CA ARG A 4 -12.12 6.46 2.77
C ARG A 4 -11.85 5.70 1.48
N LYS A 5 -12.22 6.26 0.32
CA LYS A 5 -11.96 5.66 -1.00
C LYS A 5 -10.47 5.68 -1.31
N THR A 6 -9.78 6.78 -1.04
CA THR A 6 -8.32 6.89 -1.23
C THR A 6 -7.57 5.86 -0.39
N LEU A 7 -7.90 5.72 0.89
CA LEU A 7 -7.28 4.72 1.78
C LEU A 7 -7.60 3.28 1.36
N THR A 8 -8.79 3.03 0.81
CA THR A 8 -9.18 1.72 0.30
C THR A 8 -8.35 1.35 -0.94
N VAL A 9 -8.20 2.27 -1.89
CA VAL A 9 -7.35 2.05 -3.07
C VAL A 9 -5.90 1.80 -2.65
N LEU A 10 -5.38 2.59 -1.72
CA LEU A 10 -4.00 2.48 -1.25
C LEU A 10 -3.70 1.14 -0.57
N PHE A 11 -4.56 0.70 0.35
CA PHE A 11 -4.29 -0.50 1.16
C PHE A 11 -4.85 -1.80 0.58
N GLU A 12 -5.90 -1.74 -0.23
CA GLU A 12 -6.57 -2.92 -0.77
C GLU A 12 -6.45 -3.02 -2.28
N GLY A 13 -6.62 -1.90 -2.99
CA GLY A 13 -6.53 -1.86 -4.46
C GLY A 13 -5.13 -2.12 -5.00
N HIS A 14 -4.09 -1.63 -4.30
CA HIS A 14 -2.71 -1.78 -4.75
C HIS A 14 -2.10 -3.17 -4.42
N GLY A 15 -2.83 -4.05 -3.72
CA GLY A 15 -2.32 -5.38 -3.34
C GLY A 15 -1.19 -5.38 -2.31
N MET A 16 -0.89 -4.23 -1.70
CA MET A 16 0.22 -4.05 -0.76
C MET A 16 -0.01 -4.83 0.55
N ARG A 17 0.96 -5.67 0.92
CA ARG A 17 0.93 -6.43 2.19
C ARG A 17 1.63 -5.66 3.30
N LEU A 18 0.91 -4.75 3.95
CA LEU A 18 1.42 -4.02 5.11
C LEU A 18 1.80 -4.94 6.26
N LYS A 19 3.05 -4.90 6.74
CA LYS A 19 3.48 -5.61 7.95
C LYS A 19 3.13 -4.85 9.23
N GLY A 20 3.36 -3.54 9.25
CA GLY A 20 3.11 -2.66 10.39
C GLY A 20 3.17 -1.20 9.99
N ILE A 21 2.56 -0.32 10.79
CA ILE A 21 2.71 1.13 10.71
C ILE A 21 3.14 1.59 12.09
N TYR A 22 4.30 2.23 12.18
CA TYR A 22 4.91 2.60 13.45
C TYR A 22 4.99 4.12 13.56
N PHE A 23 4.41 4.67 14.62
CA PHE A 23 4.52 6.09 14.94
C PHE A 23 5.43 6.25 16.15
N VAL A 24 6.45 7.12 16.05
CA VAL A 24 7.27 7.51 17.20
C VAL A 24 6.89 8.91 17.60
N THR A 25 6.23 9.06 18.74
CA THR A 25 5.83 10.37 19.23
C THR A 25 5.54 10.35 20.72
N THR A 26 5.79 11.48 21.36
CA THR A 26 5.38 11.77 22.74
C THR A 26 4.24 12.79 22.80
N SER A 27 3.80 13.30 21.65
CA SER A 27 2.80 14.37 21.56
C SER A 27 1.38 13.82 21.67
N LYS A 28 0.66 14.25 22.70
CA LYS A 28 -0.77 13.93 22.90
C LYS A 28 -1.68 14.39 21.74
N VAL A 29 -1.26 15.43 21.02
CA VAL A 29 -1.99 15.91 19.83
C VAL A 29 -1.95 14.85 18.73
N ILE A 30 -0.79 14.22 18.53
CA ILE A 30 -0.61 13.18 17.51
C ILE A 30 -1.39 11.91 17.91
N ASP A 31 -1.41 11.54 19.20
CA ASP A 31 -2.23 10.43 19.68
C ASP A 31 -3.72 10.63 19.37
N THR A 32 -4.21 11.86 19.55
CA THR A 32 -5.60 12.23 19.26
C THR A 32 -5.90 12.12 17.77
N LEU A 33 -5.00 12.63 16.91
CA LEU A 33 -5.12 12.51 15.45
C LEU A 33 -5.11 11.06 14.98
N ILE A 34 -4.24 10.22 15.54
CA ILE A 34 -4.22 8.77 15.26
C ILE A 34 -5.55 8.13 15.69
N GLY A 35 -6.13 8.56 16.81
CA GLY A 35 -7.45 8.12 17.26
C GLY A 35 -8.55 8.40 16.23
N ILE A 36 -8.56 9.60 15.66
CA ILE A 36 -9.49 9.99 14.59
C ILE A 36 -9.23 9.17 13.32
N LEU A 37 -7.97 9.02 12.91
CA LEU A 37 -7.59 8.24 11.73
C LEU A 37 -8.06 6.77 11.85
N LYS A 38 -7.94 6.18 13.04
CA LYS A 38 -8.39 4.81 13.31
C LYS A 38 -9.88 4.62 13.07
N GLN A 39 -10.73 5.65 13.20
CA GLN A 39 -12.17 5.53 12.94
C GLN A 39 -12.49 5.33 11.45
N VAL A 40 -11.61 5.80 10.56
CA VAL A 40 -11.79 5.68 9.10
C VAL A 40 -11.20 4.37 8.55
N LEU A 41 -10.24 3.79 9.27
CA LEU A 41 -9.50 2.61 8.85
C LEU A 41 -10.25 1.31 9.18
N LYS A 42 -9.99 0.25 8.39
CA LYS A 42 -10.53 -1.08 8.67
C LYS A 42 -9.81 -1.73 9.87
N PRO A 43 -10.48 -2.62 10.64
CA PRO A 43 -9.87 -3.29 11.80
C PRO A 43 -8.54 -3.98 11.51
N LYS A 44 -8.37 -4.52 10.30
CA LYS A 44 -7.12 -5.16 9.85
C LYS A 44 -5.93 -4.19 9.83
N ILE A 45 -6.14 -2.94 9.43
CA ILE A 45 -5.10 -1.91 9.39
C ILE A 45 -4.88 -1.34 10.78
N ILE A 46 -5.95 -1.11 11.54
CA ILE A 46 -5.87 -0.62 12.92
C ILE A 46 -4.98 -1.53 13.80
N LYS A 47 -5.13 -2.86 13.68
CA LYS A 47 -4.30 -3.84 14.41
C LYS A 47 -2.80 -3.77 14.07
N ARG A 48 -2.43 -3.18 12.94
CA ARG A 48 -1.05 -3.04 12.47
C ARG A 48 -0.42 -1.70 12.86
N ILE A 49 -1.21 -0.75 13.35
CA ILE A 49 -0.72 0.53 13.85
C ILE A 49 -0.21 0.35 15.28
N LYS A 50 1.07 0.64 15.51
CA LYS A 50 1.66 0.76 16.85
C LYS A 50 2.22 2.16 17.05
N VAL A 51 2.08 2.67 18.26
CA VAL A 51 2.60 3.98 18.65
C VAL A 51 3.62 3.74 19.77
N PHE A 52 4.81 4.28 19.58
CA PHE A 52 5.94 4.15 20.49
C PHE A 52 6.35 5.54 20.96
N LYS A 53 6.87 5.62 22.18
CA LYS A 53 7.32 6.90 22.76
C LYS A 53 8.79 7.18 22.47
N THR A 54 9.59 6.12 22.32
CA THR A 54 11.03 6.17 22.09
C THR A 54 11.41 5.25 20.94
N TRP A 55 12.55 5.53 20.31
CA TRP A 55 13.08 4.71 19.21
C TRP A 55 13.64 3.36 19.67
N GLU A 56 13.99 3.24 20.95
CA GLU A 56 14.52 1.99 21.54
C GLU A 56 13.56 0.81 21.37
N GLU A 57 12.26 1.02 21.58
CA GLU A 57 11.22 0.01 21.44
C GLU A 57 11.07 -0.49 19.98
N ILE A 58 11.50 0.32 19.01
CA ILE A 58 11.44 -0.02 17.58
C ILE A 58 12.66 -0.82 17.15
N TYR A 59 13.84 -0.51 17.70
CA TYR A 59 15.08 -1.22 17.38
C TYR A 59 14.94 -2.72 17.56
N ASP A 60 14.29 -3.15 18.65
CA ASP A 60 14.06 -4.56 18.95
C ASP A 60 13.06 -5.22 17.99
N LEU A 61 12.18 -4.43 17.35
CA LEU A 61 11.12 -4.94 16.50
C LEU A 61 11.53 -5.07 15.03
N ILE A 62 12.29 -4.09 14.51
CA ILE A 62 12.63 -4.01 13.09
C ILE A 62 14.12 -3.98 12.79
N GLY A 63 14.96 -3.92 13.83
CA GLY A 63 16.42 -3.80 13.69
C GLY A 63 16.88 -2.34 13.55
N ARG A 64 18.15 -2.10 13.88
CA ARG A 64 18.78 -0.75 13.78
C ARG A 64 19.31 -0.48 12.38
N GLU A 65 19.54 -1.53 11.60
CA GLU A 65 20.16 -1.50 10.29
C GLU A 65 19.36 -0.72 9.24
N ILE A 66 18.03 -0.66 9.37
CA ILE A 66 17.16 0.07 8.43
C ILE A 66 16.73 1.45 8.93
N ILE A 67 17.14 1.84 10.13
CA ILE A 67 16.72 3.09 10.76
C ILE A 67 17.79 4.14 10.46
N PRO A 68 17.40 5.36 10.04
CA PRO A 68 18.35 6.41 9.76
C PRO A 68 19.28 6.73 10.93
N ALA A 69 20.52 7.08 10.63
CA ALA A 69 21.52 7.46 11.64
C ALA A 69 21.04 8.60 12.57
N ASP A 70 20.29 9.57 12.04
CA ASP A 70 19.74 10.70 12.82
C ASP A 70 18.77 10.28 13.92
N PHE A 71 18.18 9.09 13.78
CA PHE A 71 17.28 8.51 14.76
C PHE A 71 17.95 7.46 15.63
N GLY A 72 19.26 7.23 15.51
CA GLY A 72 20.03 6.28 16.33
C GLY A 72 20.16 4.86 15.74
N GLY A 73 19.89 4.70 14.44
CA GLY A 73 20.15 3.49 13.68
C GLY A 73 21.50 3.48 12.95
N TYR A 74 21.67 2.56 12.00
CA TYR A 74 22.90 2.37 11.22
C TYR A 74 22.74 2.62 9.72
N GLU A 75 21.54 2.99 9.26
CA GLU A 75 21.29 3.38 7.87
C GLU A 75 21.84 4.80 7.59
N LYS A 76 21.84 5.20 6.33
CA LYS A 76 22.10 6.60 5.90
C LYS A 76 21.28 7.62 6.70
N THR A 77 21.72 8.88 6.70
CA THR A 77 20.94 9.98 7.30
C THR A 77 19.61 10.18 6.57
N GLU A 78 18.63 10.76 7.25
CA GLU A 78 17.31 11.08 6.67
C GLU A 78 17.45 11.95 5.43
N LYS A 79 18.38 12.91 5.48
CA LYS A 79 18.67 13.78 4.35
C LYS A 79 19.24 13.02 3.16
N GLU A 80 20.22 12.14 3.37
CA GLU A 80 20.80 11.32 2.30
C GLU A 80 19.76 10.38 1.68
N ILE A 81 18.92 9.75 2.51
CA ILE A 81 17.81 8.91 2.03
C ILE A 81 16.84 9.75 1.19
N HIS A 82 16.52 10.96 1.64
CA HIS A 82 15.65 11.87 0.91
C HIS A 82 16.23 12.24 -0.46
N ASP A 83 17.51 12.61 -0.49
CA ASP A 83 18.22 12.96 -1.72
C ASP A 83 18.30 11.77 -2.70
N ASP A 84 18.60 10.56 -2.20
CA ASP A 84 18.59 9.32 -2.99
C ASP A 84 17.21 9.06 -3.63
N TRP A 85 16.13 9.27 -2.88
CA TRP A 85 14.77 9.12 -3.40
C TRP A 85 14.43 10.18 -4.44
N ILE A 86 14.86 11.44 -4.24
CA ILE A 86 14.67 12.50 -5.24
C ILE A 86 15.39 12.14 -6.53
N GLU A 87 16.62 11.63 -6.45
CA GLU A 87 17.38 11.20 -7.62
C GLU A 87 16.69 10.02 -8.33
N ALA A 88 16.34 8.97 -7.59
CA ALA A 88 15.69 7.77 -8.15
C ALA A 88 14.33 8.07 -8.81
N LEU A 89 13.53 8.95 -8.21
CA LEU A 89 12.24 9.38 -8.77
C LEU A 89 12.40 10.46 -9.85
N GLY A 90 13.51 11.20 -9.82
CA GLY A 90 13.87 12.26 -10.76
C GLY A 90 14.52 11.77 -12.04
N ASP A 91 15.02 10.54 -12.05
CA ASP A 91 15.62 9.88 -13.20
C ASP A 91 14.69 9.87 -14.42
N GLU A 92 15.25 10.11 -15.62
CA GLU A 92 14.47 10.14 -16.85
C GLU A 92 13.87 8.77 -17.18
N GLY A 93 14.57 7.69 -16.87
CA GLY A 93 14.07 6.32 -17.02
C GLY A 93 12.84 6.08 -16.15
N PHE A 94 12.90 6.46 -14.87
CA PHE A 94 11.76 6.37 -13.97
C PHE A 94 10.58 7.25 -14.42
N LYS A 95 10.85 8.49 -14.85
CA LYS A 95 9.80 9.40 -15.37
C LYS A 95 9.08 8.82 -16.57
N LYS A 96 9.81 8.24 -17.52
CA LYS A 96 9.22 7.59 -18.70
C LYS A 96 8.36 6.39 -18.29
N TYR A 97 8.89 5.51 -17.45
CA TYR A 97 8.16 4.38 -16.90
C TYR A 97 6.87 4.83 -16.19
N PHE A 98 6.94 5.89 -15.39
CA PHE A 98 5.78 6.44 -14.69
C PHE A 98 4.72 6.99 -15.65
N GLN A 99 5.13 7.67 -16.72
CA GLN A 99 4.22 8.14 -17.78
C GLN A 99 3.54 6.97 -18.48
N ASP A 100 4.30 5.92 -18.83
CA ASP A 100 3.77 4.73 -19.48
C ASP A 100 2.72 4.04 -18.60
N ILE A 101 3.00 3.85 -17.30
CA ILE A 101 2.03 3.28 -16.35
C ILE A 101 0.83 4.21 -16.12
N SER A 102 1.03 5.52 -16.07
CA SER A 102 -0.08 6.47 -15.94
C SER A 102 -1.03 6.39 -17.14
N SER A 103 -0.51 6.10 -18.34
CA SER A 103 -1.30 5.86 -19.54
C SER A 103 -1.98 4.49 -19.57
N ALA A 104 -1.49 3.53 -18.79
CA ALA A 104 -2.03 2.19 -18.72
C ALA A 104 -3.44 2.23 -18.11
N SER A 105 -4.43 2.05 -18.97
CA SER A 105 -5.85 2.03 -18.61
C SER A 105 -6.50 0.75 -19.09
N THR A 106 -7.61 0.38 -18.47
CA THR A 106 -8.38 -0.79 -18.90
C THR A 106 -9.18 -0.42 -20.14
N VAL A 107 -8.99 -1.17 -21.23
CA VAL A 107 -9.82 -1.04 -22.42
C VAL A 107 -11.15 -1.74 -22.14
N GLU A 108 -12.16 -0.96 -21.74
CA GLU A 108 -13.48 -1.48 -21.32
C GLU A 108 -14.17 -2.30 -22.42
N SER A 109 -13.96 -1.99 -23.69
CA SER A 109 -14.51 -2.78 -24.82
C SER A 109 -13.93 -4.20 -24.90
N SER A 110 -12.76 -4.44 -24.32
CA SER A 110 -12.13 -5.76 -24.23
C SER A 110 -12.52 -6.52 -22.96
N ARG A 111 -13.33 -5.93 -22.07
CA ARG A 111 -13.85 -6.63 -20.89
C ARG A 111 -14.81 -7.72 -21.37
N PRO A 112 -14.61 -9.00 -20.98
CA PRO A 112 -15.53 -10.06 -21.35
C PRO A 112 -16.94 -9.72 -20.88
N ASN A 113 -17.91 -9.77 -21.79
CA ASN A 113 -19.32 -9.59 -21.43
C ASN A 113 -19.71 -10.74 -20.49
N LEU A 114 -20.19 -10.40 -19.29
CA LEU A 114 -20.84 -11.32 -18.34
C LEU A 114 -22.23 -11.79 -18.84
N MET A 115 -22.49 -11.72 -20.15
CA MET A 115 -23.75 -12.19 -20.73
C MET A 115 -23.85 -13.70 -20.54
N PHE A 116 -25.00 -14.14 -20.04
CA PHE A 116 -25.35 -15.54 -19.92
C PHE A 116 -25.28 -16.21 -21.29
N SER A 117 -24.45 -17.26 -21.43
CA SER A 117 -24.39 -18.09 -22.63
C SER A 117 -24.87 -19.49 -22.29
N GLU A 118 -25.93 -19.95 -22.95
CA GLU A 118 -26.44 -21.32 -22.81
C GLU A 118 -25.37 -22.36 -23.21
N GLU A 119 -24.49 -22.01 -24.15
CA GLU A 119 -23.40 -22.86 -24.65
C GLU A 119 -22.37 -23.19 -23.56
N TYR A 120 -22.28 -22.38 -22.50
CA TYR A 120 -21.41 -22.58 -21.33
C TYR A 120 -22.20 -22.77 -20.03
N ALA A 121 -23.45 -23.27 -20.11
CA ALA A 121 -24.35 -23.44 -18.96
C ALA A 121 -24.49 -22.18 -18.08
N GLY A 122 -24.47 -21.00 -18.71
CA GLY A 122 -24.64 -19.73 -18.03
C GLY A 122 -23.40 -19.16 -17.35
N LEU A 123 -22.25 -19.82 -17.44
CA LEU A 123 -20.98 -19.33 -16.88
C LEU A 123 -20.17 -18.58 -17.95
N PRO A 124 -19.82 -17.29 -17.72
CA PRO A 124 -18.92 -16.60 -18.63
C PRO A 124 -17.50 -17.17 -18.50
N GLY A 125 -16.95 -17.74 -19.58
CA GLY A 125 -15.57 -18.25 -19.63
C GLY A 125 -15.37 -19.44 -20.57
N THR A 126 -14.18 -20.06 -20.53
CA THR A 126 -13.81 -21.24 -21.35
C THR A 126 -14.03 -22.58 -20.64
N PHE A 127 -14.87 -22.61 -19.60
CA PHE A 127 -15.15 -23.84 -18.88
C PHE A 127 -15.85 -24.84 -19.79
N ARG A 128 -15.22 -26.00 -19.99
CA ARG A 128 -15.82 -27.12 -20.73
C ARG A 128 -16.82 -27.82 -19.81
N LEU A 129 -18.02 -28.05 -20.33
CA LEU A 129 -19.04 -28.83 -19.63
C LEU A 129 -18.53 -30.26 -19.44
N LEU A 130 -18.47 -30.73 -18.19
CA LEU A 130 -18.17 -32.12 -17.88
C LEU A 130 -19.49 -32.89 -17.82
N SER A 131 -19.81 -33.64 -18.87
CA SER A 131 -20.90 -34.62 -18.85
C SER A 131 -20.39 -35.91 -18.20
N VAL A 132 -20.93 -36.25 -17.04
CA VAL A 132 -20.68 -37.53 -16.35
C VAL A 132 -21.83 -38.47 -16.73
N ASP A 133 -21.49 -39.63 -17.29
CA ASP A 133 -22.40 -40.77 -17.49
C ASP A 133 -22.49 -41.61 -16.20
#